data_AF-D3Z7G1-F1
#
_entry.id   AF-D3Z7G1-F1
#
_cell.length_a   1.000
_cell.length_b   1.000
_cell.length_c   1.000
_cell.angle_alpha   90.00
_cell.angle_beta   90.00
_cell.angle_gamma   90.00
#
_symmetry.space_group_name_H-M   'P 1'
#
loop_
_entity.id
_entity.type
_entity.pdbx_description
1 polymer ?
#
loop_
_entity_poly.entity_id
_entity_poly.type
_entity_poly.pdbx_seq_one_letter_code
_entity_poly.pdbx_strand_id
1 'polypeptide(L)'
;MASKSQHNAPKVKSPNGKAGSQGQWGRAWEVDWFSLASIIFLLLFAPFIVYYFIMACDQYSCSLTAPALDIATGHASLADIWAKTPPVTAKAAQLYALWVSFQVLLYSWLPDFCHRFLPGYVGGVQEGAITPAGVVNKYEVNGLQAWLITHILWFVNAYLLSWFSPTIIFDNWIPLLWCANILGYAVSTFAMIKGYLFPTSAEDCKFTGNFFYNY
;
A
#
# COMPACT_ATOMS: atom_id res chain seq x y z
N MET A 1 -43.76 -39.82 45.49
CA MET A 1 -45.11 -39.77 44.91
C MET A 1 -45.39 -38.33 44.47
N ALA A 2 -46.15 -38.17 43.39
CA ALA A 2 -46.54 -36.93 42.66
C ALA A 2 -45.41 -36.32 41.79
N SER A 3 -45.33 -36.54 40.46
CA SER A 3 -46.27 -36.41 39.33
C SER A 3 -46.36 -34.98 38.75
N LYS A 4 -45.55 -34.77 37.70
CA LYS A 4 -45.74 -33.99 36.46
C LYS A 4 -46.50 -32.65 36.49
N SER A 5 -45.83 -31.64 35.93
CA SER A 5 -46.38 -30.83 34.83
C SER A 5 -45.24 -30.39 33.91
N GLN A 6 -45.16 -31.01 32.73
CA GLN A 6 -44.25 -30.58 31.65
C GLN A 6 -44.90 -29.41 30.93
N HIS A 7 -44.27 -28.24 30.98
CA HIS A 7 -44.67 -27.12 30.14
C HIS A 7 -44.03 -27.31 28.76
N ASN A 8 -44.87 -27.58 27.76
CA ASN A 8 -44.48 -27.68 26.35
C ASN A 8 -44.04 -26.30 25.85
N ALA A 9 -42.72 -26.06 25.81
CA ALA A 9 -42.16 -24.95 25.06
C ALA A 9 -42.15 -25.32 23.56
N PRO A 10 -42.58 -24.40 22.67
CA PRO A 10 -42.71 -24.69 21.25
C PRO A 10 -41.33 -25.00 20.63
N LYS A 11 -41.25 -26.12 19.90
CA LYS A 11 -40.14 -26.47 19.02
C LYS A 11 -39.90 -25.30 18.06
N VAL A 12 -38.86 -24.52 18.32
CA VAL A 12 -38.31 -23.57 17.34
C VAL A 12 -37.86 -24.42 16.15
N LYS A 13 -38.59 -24.28 15.04
CA LYS A 13 -38.19 -24.84 13.75
C LYS A 13 -36.78 -24.35 13.46
N SER A 14 -35.85 -25.29 13.32
CA SER A 14 -34.57 -25.04 12.67
C SER A 14 -34.86 -24.36 11.34
N PRO A 15 -34.44 -23.10 11.12
CA PRO A 15 -34.46 -22.58 9.77
C PRO A 15 -33.41 -23.38 9.02
N ASN A 16 -33.85 -24.01 7.92
CA ASN A 16 -33.00 -24.48 6.85
C ASN A 16 -31.75 -23.62 6.74
N GLY A 17 -30.60 -24.27 6.62
CA GLY A 17 -29.33 -23.65 6.23
C GLY A 17 -29.50 -22.94 4.89
N LYS A 18 -29.99 -21.71 4.95
CA LYS A 18 -29.70 -20.69 3.97
C LYS A 18 -28.27 -20.29 4.28
N ALA A 19 -27.41 -20.41 3.26
CA ALA A 19 -26.10 -19.80 3.24
C ALA A 19 -26.19 -18.46 3.98
N GLY A 20 -25.57 -18.38 5.16
CA GLY A 20 -25.52 -17.15 5.91
C GLY A 20 -25.06 -16.07 4.94
N SER A 21 -25.79 -14.96 4.89
CA SER A 21 -25.37 -13.79 4.12
C SER A 21 -23.89 -13.59 4.40
N GLN A 22 -23.04 -13.84 3.39
CA GLN A 22 -21.63 -13.50 3.38
C GLN A 22 -21.53 -12.10 4.00
N GLY A 23 -21.00 -12.04 5.23
CA GLY A 23 -21.19 -10.88 6.10
C GLY A 23 -20.73 -9.60 5.41
N GLN A 24 -21.51 -8.52 5.56
CA GLN A 24 -21.18 -7.17 5.08
C GLN A 24 -20.00 -6.58 5.88
N TRP A 25 -18.84 -7.21 5.78
CA TRP A 25 -17.63 -6.76 6.48
C TRP A 25 -16.79 -5.87 5.55
N GLY A 26 -16.04 -4.91 6.10
CA GLY A 26 -15.12 -4.06 5.34
C GLY A 26 -15.79 -3.01 4.44
N ARG A 27 -15.26 -2.84 3.23
CA ARG A 27 -15.64 -1.80 2.25
C ARG A 27 -17.09 -1.96 1.72
N ALA A 28 -17.67 -0.86 1.21
CA ALA A 28 -18.97 -0.83 0.57
C ALA A 28 -19.10 -1.87 -0.58
N TRP A 29 -20.27 -2.50 -0.63
CA TRP A 29 -20.61 -3.57 -1.58
C TRP A 29 -21.36 -3.05 -2.81
N GLU A 30 -22.10 -1.96 -2.61
CA GLU A 30 -22.75 -1.22 -3.68
C GLU A 30 -21.88 -0.01 -4.00
N VAL A 31 -21.60 0.19 -5.28
CA VAL A 31 -20.79 1.29 -5.76
C VAL A 31 -21.72 2.41 -6.20
N ASP A 32 -21.83 3.44 -5.37
CA ASP A 32 -22.50 4.67 -5.78
C ASP A 32 -21.61 5.49 -6.73
N TRP A 33 -22.24 6.38 -7.50
CA TRP A 33 -21.58 7.19 -8.50
C TRP A 33 -20.53 8.15 -7.93
N PHE A 34 -20.74 8.66 -6.71
CA PHE A 34 -19.79 9.57 -6.07
C PHE A 34 -18.52 8.81 -5.65
N SER A 35 -18.68 7.63 -5.05
CA SER A 35 -17.55 6.76 -4.71
C SER A 35 -16.77 6.33 -5.95
N LEU A 36 -17.45 5.96 -7.04
CA LEU A 36 -16.80 5.60 -8.30
C LEU A 36 -16.03 6.79 -8.89
N ALA A 37 -16.66 7.96 -8.97
CA ALA A 37 -16.01 9.18 -9.47
C ALA A 37 -14.79 9.56 -8.63
N SER A 38 -14.89 9.42 -7.30
CA SER A 38 -13.79 9.71 -6.37
C SER A 38 -12.61 8.77 -6.57
N ILE A 39 -12.84 7.46 -6.75
CA ILE A 39 -11.77 6.49 -6.99
C ILE A 39 -11.12 6.74 -8.35
N ILE A 40 -11.90 6.97 -9.41
CA ILE A 40 -11.35 7.30 -10.73
C ILE A 40 -10.52 8.59 -10.65
N PHE A 41 -11.00 9.60 -9.92
CA PHE A 41 -10.26 10.83 -9.70
C PHE A 41 -8.92 10.55 -8.98
N LEU A 42 -8.92 9.78 -7.89
CA LEU A 42 -7.69 9.46 -7.17
C LEU A 42 -6.72 8.63 -8.04
N LEU A 43 -7.21 7.63 -8.76
CA LEU A 43 -6.42 6.79 -9.64
C LEU A 43 -5.78 7.59 -10.79
N LEU A 44 -6.44 8.64 -11.29
CA LEU A 44 -5.89 9.45 -12.38
C LEU A 44 -5.02 10.59 -11.88
N PHE A 45 -5.45 11.29 -10.83
CA PHE A 45 -4.86 12.58 -10.43
C PHE A 45 -3.88 12.49 -9.27
N ALA A 46 -3.88 11.44 -8.44
CA ALA A 46 -2.93 11.36 -7.32
C ALA A 46 -1.45 11.45 -7.76
N PRO A 47 -0.99 10.76 -8.83
CA PRO A 47 0.37 10.93 -9.33
C PRO A 47 0.67 12.36 -9.76
N PHE A 48 -0.28 13.03 -10.42
CA PHE A 48 -0.12 14.41 -10.90
C PHE A 48 -0.11 15.43 -9.76
N ILE A 49 -0.89 15.19 -8.70
CA ILE A 49 -0.88 16.02 -7.50
C ILE A 49 0.50 15.96 -6.84
N VAL A 50 1.05 14.75 -6.63
CA VAL A 50 2.40 14.59 -6.05
C VAL A 50 3.47 15.19 -6.97
N TYR A 51 3.36 14.94 -8.27
CA TYR A 51 4.26 15.52 -9.27
C TYR A 51 4.23 17.05 -9.24
N TYR A 52 3.06 17.69 -9.09
CA TYR A 52 2.96 19.13 -8.99
C TYR A 52 3.75 19.69 -7.80
N PHE A 53 3.68 19.07 -6.62
CA PHE A 53 4.49 19.47 -5.47
C PHE A 53 5.99 19.34 -5.73
N ILE A 54 6.40 18.24 -6.34
CA ILE A 54 7.82 17.99 -6.66
C ILE A 54 8.31 18.98 -7.71
N MET A 55 7.56 19.21 -8.78
CA MET A 55 7.86 20.18 -9.82
C MET A 55 7.92 21.60 -9.27
N ALA A 56 7.01 21.98 -8.38
CA ALA A 56 7.06 23.28 -7.70
C ALA A 56 8.36 23.45 -6.91
N CYS A 57 8.85 22.40 -6.25
CA CYS A 57 10.12 22.43 -5.55
C CYS A 57 11.33 22.45 -6.48
N ASP A 58 11.30 21.66 -7.55
CA ASP A 58 12.41 21.51 -8.50
C ASP A 58 12.59 22.76 -9.38
N GLN A 59 11.49 23.35 -9.85
CA GLN A 59 11.51 24.42 -10.86
C GLN A 59 11.13 25.80 -10.31
N TYR A 60 10.43 25.88 -9.16
CA TYR A 60 9.81 27.12 -8.66
C TYR A 60 10.18 27.44 -7.19
N SER A 61 11.31 26.95 -6.68
CA SER A 61 11.75 27.19 -5.30
C SER A 61 10.68 26.83 -4.25
N CYS A 62 9.92 25.77 -4.51
CA CYS A 62 8.80 25.28 -3.71
C CYS A 62 7.60 26.25 -3.59
N SER A 63 7.49 27.26 -4.46
CA SER A 63 6.30 28.10 -4.53
C SER A 63 5.16 27.35 -5.23
N LEU A 64 4.03 27.18 -4.54
CA LEU A 64 2.84 26.52 -5.11
C LEU A 64 2.11 27.46 -6.08
N THR A 65 2.10 28.76 -5.84
CA THR A 65 1.34 29.68 -6.68
C THR A 65 2.05 30.03 -7.99
N ALA A 66 3.39 30.03 -8.00
CA ALA A 66 4.18 30.46 -9.16
C ALA A 66 3.94 29.62 -10.43
N PRO A 67 3.92 28.26 -10.40
CA PRO A 67 3.61 27.47 -11.60
C PRO A 67 2.23 27.79 -12.18
N ALA A 68 1.22 27.96 -11.32
CA ALA A 68 -0.14 28.26 -11.74
C ALA A 68 -0.24 29.67 -12.36
N LEU A 69 0.45 30.65 -11.78
CA LEU A 69 0.50 32.01 -12.29
C LEU A 69 1.18 32.07 -13.66
N ASP A 70 2.33 31.40 -13.82
CA ASP A 70 3.07 31.39 -15.09
C ASP A 70 2.29 30.74 -16.24
N ILE A 71 1.51 29.71 -15.95
CA ILE A 71 0.58 29.13 -16.92
C ILE A 71 -0.55 30.10 -17.24
N ALA A 72 -1.13 30.75 -16.22
CA ALA A 72 -2.25 31.69 -16.40
C ALA A 72 -1.85 32.96 -17.16
N THR A 73 -0.61 33.45 -16.98
CA THR A 73 -0.07 34.61 -17.69
C THR A 73 0.56 34.26 -19.05
N GLY A 74 0.68 32.96 -19.37
CA GLY A 74 1.28 32.48 -20.61
C GLY A 74 2.82 32.57 -20.65
N HIS A 75 3.49 32.72 -19.51
CA HIS A 75 4.96 32.69 -19.43
C HIS A 75 5.52 31.28 -19.60
N ALA A 76 4.75 30.25 -19.27
CA ALA A 76 5.11 28.86 -19.46
C ALA A 76 3.90 28.05 -19.92
N SER A 77 4.12 27.04 -20.76
CA SER A 77 3.13 26.01 -21.06
C SER A 77 3.36 24.75 -20.21
N LEU A 78 2.34 23.89 -20.14
CA LEU A 78 2.48 22.57 -19.52
C LEU A 78 3.59 21.73 -20.20
N ALA A 79 3.77 21.90 -21.51
CA ALA A 79 4.82 21.22 -22.25
C ALA A 79 6.22 21.70 -21.84
N ASP A 80 6.39 23.00 -21.58
CA ASP A 80 7.68 23.56 -21.13
C ASP A 80 8.07 23.04 -19.75
N ILE A 81 7.10 22.94 -18.84
CA ILE A 81 7.29 22.38 -17.49
C ILE A 81 7.65 20.89 -17.58
N TRP A 82 6.93 20.14 -18.42
CA TRP A 82 7.17 18.72 -18.63
C TRP A 82 8.54 18.46 -19.27
N ALA A 83 8.97 19.28 -20.24
CA ALA A 83 10.25 19.13 -20.91
C ALA A 83 11.46 19.27 -19.97
N LYS A 84 11.30 20.02 -18.86
CA LYS A 84 12.32 20.17 -17.82
C LYS A 84 12.32 19.03 -16.81
N THR A 85 11.30 18.18 -16.81
CA THR A 85 11.15 17.11 -15.82
C THR A 85 12.07 15.93 -16.14
N PRO A 86 12.96 15.53 -15.21
CA PRO A 86 13.79 14.36 -15.40
C PRO A 86 12.96 13.10 -15.68
N PRO A 87 13.25 12.37 -16.77
CA PRO A 87 12.58 11.11 -17.07
C PRO A 87 13.08 9.99 -16.16
N VAL A 88 12.43 8.82 -16.21
CA VAL A 88 12.96 7.60 -15.58
C VAL A 88 14.35 7.30 -16.14
N THR A 89 15.32 7.09 -15.26
CA THR A 89 16.68 6.70 -15.63
C THR A 89 16.95 5.24 -15.25
N ALA A 90 17.83 4.56 -15.99
CA ALA A 90 18.23 3.19 -15.66
C ALA A 90 18.85 3.10 -14.25
N LYS A 91 19.63 4.11 -13.86
CA LYS A 91 20.20 4.22 -12.52
C LYS A 91 19.11 4.25 -11.45
N ALA A 92 18.12 5.13 -11.58
CA ALA A 92 17.03 5.22 -10.60
C ALA A 92 16.20 3.94 -10.54
N ALA A 93 15.91 3.33 -11.69
CA ALA A 93 15.20 2.06 -11.75
C ALA A 93 15.97 0.94 -11.03
N GLN A 94 17.29 0.83 -11.26
CA GLN A 94 18.15 -0.12 -10.56
C GLN A 94 18.18 0.13 -9.05
N LEU A 95 18.38 1.38 -8.62
CA LEU A 95 18.38 1.76 -7.21
C LEU A 95 17.07 1.40 -6.53
N TYR A 96 15.95 1.76 -7.15
CA TYR A 96 14.63 1.49 -6.61
C TYR A 96 14.34 -0.01 -6.53
N ALA A 97 14.64 -0.76 -7.60
CA ALA A 97 14.47 -2.21 -7.62
C ALA A 97 15.33 -2.90 -6.55
N LEU A 98 16.61 -2.57 -6.45
CA LEU A 98 17.51 -3.11 -5.43
C LEU A 98 17.02 -2.80 -4.01
N TRP A 99 16.60 -1.56 -3.77
CA TRP A 99 16.07 -1.15 -2.47
C TRP A 99 14.79 -1.90 -2.11
N VAL A 100 13.81 -1.96 -3.01
CA VAL A 100 12.54 -2.67 -2.78
C VAL A 100 12.78 -4.16 -2.58
N SER A 101 13.62 -4.79 -3.39
CA SER A 101 14.01 -6.19 -3.20
C SER A 101 14.69 -6.42 -1.85
N PHE A 102 15.58 -5.51 -1.43
CA PHE A 102 16.20 -5.59 -0.11
C PHE A 102 15.16 -5.48 1.01
N GLN A 103 14.19 -4.56 0.91
CA GLN A 103 13.09 -4.46 1.89
C GLN A 103 12.23 -5.73 1.92
N VAL A 104 11.92 -6.33 0.78
CA VAL A 104 11.20 -7.61 0.70
C VAL A 104 11.99 -8.73 1.38
N LEU A 105 13.31 -8.82 1.13
CA LEU A 105 14.17 -9.82 1.77
C LEU A 105 14.22 -9.63 3.29
N LEU A 106 14.34 -8.39 3.76
CA LEU A 106 14.28 -8.09 5.20
C LEU A 106 12.92 -8.52 5.76
N TYR A 107 11.81 -8.12 5.15
CA TYR A 107 10.48 -8.49 5.62
C TYR A 107 10.27 -10.02 5.65
N SER A 108 10.67 -10.73 4.61
CA SER A 108 10.41 -12.17 4.47
C SER A 108 11.36 -13.06 5.27
N TRP A 109 12.64 -12.70 5.40
CA TRP A 109 13.68 -13.62 5.89
C TRP A 109 14.35 -13.16 7.17
N LEU A 110 14.18 -11.92 7.60
CA LEU A 110 14.78 -11.46 8.85
C LEU A 110 13.90 -11.87 10.03
N PRO A 111 14.31 -12.82 10.89
CA PRO A 111 13.60 -13.05 12.13
C PRO A 111 13.77 -11.84 13.05
N ASP A 112 12.72 -11.46 13.75
CA ASP A 112 12.85 -10.46 14.79
C ASP A 112 13.57 -11.05 16.02
N PHE A 113 14.66 -10.41 16.43
CA PHE A 113 15.35 -10.67 17.69
C PHE A 113 15.16 -9.53 18.69
N CYS A 114 14.76 -8.34 18.23
CA CYS A 114 14.57 -7.18 19.08
C CYS A 114 13.54 -7.44 20.19
N HIS A 115 12.46 -8.21 19.93
CA HIS A 115 11.47 -8.56 20.95
C HIS A 115 12.03 -9.35 22.14
N ARG A 116 13.18 -10.01 21.98
CA ARG A 116 13.79 -10.79 23.07
C ARG A 116 14.52 -9.91 24.07
N PHE A 117 14.94 -8.72 23.65
CA PHE A 117 15.79 -7.83 24.46
C PHE A 117 15.06 -6.58 24.91
N LEU A 118 14.03 -6.14 24.17
CA LEU A 118 13.33 -4.89 24.44
C LEU A 118 12.05 -5.17 25.24
N PRO A 119 12.00 -4.81 26.54
CA PRO A 119 10.81 -5.00 27.34
C PRO A 119 9.65 -4.16 26.79
N GLY A 120 8.49 -4.80 26.60
CA GLY A 120 7.28 -4.16 26.07
C GLY A 120 7.21 -4.09 24.54
N TYR A 121 8.25 -4.49 23.81
CA TYR A 121 8.18 -4.62 22.35
C TYR A 121 7.61 -5.98 21.96
N VAL A 122 6.54 -5.98 21.17
CA VAL A 122 5.91 -7.19 20.61
C VAL A 122 6.37 -7.34 19.16
N GLY A 123 7.29 -8.26 18.93
CA GLY A 123 7.84 -8.58 17.62
C GLY A 123 7.81 -10.09 17.33
N GLY A 124 8.37 -10.51 16.20
CA GLY A 124 8.33 -11.91 15.73
C GLY A 124 7.01 -12.28 15.05
N VAL A 125 6.71 -13.57 14.93
CA VAL A 125 5.47 -14.05 14.29
C VAL A 125 4.27 -13.73 15.19
N GLN A 126 3.40 -12.84 14.71
CA GLN A 126 2.17 -12.42 15.38
C GLN A 126 0.94 -12.82 14.56
N GLU A 127 -0.17 -13.06 15.26
CA GLU A 127 -1.47 -13.30 14.63
C GLU A 127 -2.15 -11.97 14.30
N GLY A 128 -2.70 -11.88 13.09
CA GLY A 128 -3.51 -10.76 12.65
C GLY A 128 -4.99 -10.95 12.93
N ALA A 129 -5.81 -10.07 12.36
CA ALA A 129 -7.25 -10.17 12.47
C ALA A 129 -7.79 -11.42 11.76
N ILE A 130 -8.84 -12.01 12.33
CA ILE A 130 -9.58 -13.12 11.72
C ILE A 130 -10.35 -12.59 10.50
N THR A 131 -10.19 -13.24 9.35
CA THR A 131 -10.94 -12.90 8.13
C THR A 131 -12.40 -13.36 8.24
N PRO A 132 -13.33 -12.85 7.40
CA PRO A 132 -14.70 -13.36 7.35
C PRO A 132 -14.82 -14.87 7.12
N ALA A 133 -13.90 -15.46 6.35
CA ALA A 133 -13.81 -16.91 6.17
C ALA A 133 -13.24 -17.66 7.39
N GLY A 134 -12.90 -16.96 8.47
CA GLY A 134 -12.33 -17.53 9.69
C GLY A 134 -10.83 -17.77 9.64
N VAL A 135 -10.11 -17.23 8.64
CA VAL A 135 -8.65 -17.43 8.50
C VAL A 135 -7.91 -16.46 9.41
N VAL A 136 -6.89 -16.94 10.12
CA VAL A 136 -5.99 -16.11 10.93
C VAL A 136 -4.66 -15.95 10.20
N ASN A 137 -4.38 -14.73 9.72
CA ASN A 137 -3.13 -14.43 9.04
C ASN A 137 -1.98 -14.30 10.03
N LYS A 138 -0.81 -14.84 9.69
CA LYS A 138 0.41 -14.68 10.47
C LYS A 138 1.31 -13.63 9.82
N TYR A 139 1.86 -12.74 10.63
CA TYR A 139 2.73 -11.65 10.19
C TYR A 139 4.04 -11.69 10.97
N GLU A 140 5.17 -11.60 10.27
CA GLU A 140 6.46 -11.37 10.92
C GLU A 140 6.59 -9.88 11.25
N VAL A 141 6.63 -9.56 12.54
CA VAL A 141 6.78 -8.18 13.03
C VAL A 141 8.25 -7.95 13.38
N ASN A 142 9.03 -7.54 12.37
CA ASN A 142 10.48 -7.30 12.46
C ASN A 142 10.89 -5.85 12.11
N GLY A 143 9.92 -4.93 12.05
CA GLY A 143 10.11 -3.59 11.52
C GLY A 143 11.19 -2.77 12.23
N LEU A 144 11.31 -2.90 13.56
CA LEU A 144 12.35 -2.21 14.31
C LEU A 144 13.75 -2.70 13.94
N GLN A 145 13.92 -4.02 13.82
CA GLN A 145 15.20 -4.61 13.44
C GLN A 145 15.57 -4.28 11.99
N ALA A 146 14.63 -4.36 11.06
CA ALA A 146 14.83 -3.97 9.67
C ALA A 146 15.19 -2.47 9.55
N TRP A 147 14.55 -1.61 10.34
CA TRP A 147 14.87 -0.20 10.43
C TRP A 147 16.30 0.04 10.93
N LEU A 148 16.71 -0.63 12.02
CA LEU A 148 18.07 -0.53 12.55
C LEU A 148 19.12 -0.97 11.51
N ILE A 149 18.91 -2.12 10.87
CA ILE A 149 19.84 -2.66 9.85
C ILE A 149 20.00 -1.67 8.69
N THR A 150 18.89 -1.17 8.16
CA THR A 150 18.93 -0.25 7.00
C THR A 150 19.62 1.07 7.33
N HIS A 151 19.39 1.61 8.53
CA HIS A 151 20.03 2.87 8.96
C HIS A 151 21.51 2.67 9.29
N ILE A 152 21.88 1.60 10.01
CA ILE A 152 23.28 1.27 10.28
C ILE A 152 24.03 1.06 8.97
N LEU A 153 23.45 0.33 8.01
CA LEU A 153 24.05 0.14 6.69
C LEU A 153 24.28 1.46 5.96
N TRP A 154 23.31 2.39 6.01
CA TRP A 154 23.47 3.71 5.42
C TRP A 154 24.57 4.53 6.12
N PHE A 155 24.62 4.54 7.45
CA PHE A 155 25.66 5.24 8.21
C PHE A 155 27.05 4.67 7.94
N VAL A 156 27.20 3.35 8.00
CA VAL A 156 28.45 2.66 7.69
C VAL A 156 28.87 2.93 6.25
N ASN A 157 27.92 2.97 5.31
CA ASN A 157 28.21 3.39 3.94
C ASN A 157 28.72 4.84 3.88
N ALA A 158 28.05 5.78 4.53
CA ALA A 158 28.39 7.20 4.47
C ALA A 158 29.78 7.52 5.06
N TYR A 159 30.18 6.82 6.14
CA TYR A 159 31.41 7.14 6.87
C TYR A 159 32.58 6.19 6.60
N LEU A 160 32.33 4.94 6.19
CA LEU A 160 33.38 3.91 6.09
C LEU A 160 33.51 3.30 4.70
N LEU A 161 32.39 2.90 4.07
CA LEU A 161 32.45 2.07 2.86
C LEU A 161 32.42 2.87 1.55
N SER A 162 31.72 4.00 1.54
CA SER A 162 31.52 4.86 0.36
C SER A 162 31.05 4.11 -0.90
N TRP A 163 30.25 3.06 -0.75
CA TRP A 163 29.70 2.28 -1.88
C TRP A 163 28.72 3.11 -2.72
N PHE A 164 28.01 4.06 -2.12
CA PHE A 164 27.13 5.00 -2.81
C PHE A 164 27.08 6.37 -2.11
N SER A 165 26.68 7.41 -2.86
CA SER A 165 26.56 8.77 -2.32
C SER A 165 25.51 8.85 -1.20
N PRO A 166 25.80 9.47 -0.05
CA PRO A 166 24.79 9.74 0.97
C PRO A 166 23.60 10.57 0.47
N THR A 167 23.77 11.35 -0.59
CA THR A 167 22.72 12.18 -1.22
C THR A 167 21.96 11.47 -2.35
N ILE A 168 22.18 10.17 -2.56
CA ILE A 168 21.70 9.44 -3.74
C ILE A 168 20.19 9.54 -3.98
N ILE A 169 19.38 9.65 -2.92
CA ILE A 169 17.93 9.84 -3.03
C ILE A 169 17.64 11.22 -3.61
N PHE A 170 18.24 12.28 -3.07
CA PHE A 170 18.05 13.65 -3.56
C PHE A 170 18.52 13.78 -5.01
N ASP A 171 19.68 13.21 -5.33
CA ASP A 171 20.25 13.25 -6.69
C ASP A 171 19.37 12.56 -7.75
N ASN A 172 18.43 11.69 -7.33
CA ASN A 172 17.57 10.89 -8.21
C ASN A 172 16.08 10.98 -7.85
N TRP A 173 15.67 11.97 -7.06
CA TRP A 173 14.34 12.01 -6.43
C TRP A 173 13.17 12.01 -7.43
N ILE A 174 13.26 12.76 -8.54
CA ILE A 174 12.22 12.78 -9.59
C ILE A 174 12.17 11.46 -10.37
N PRO A 175 13.28 10.90 -10.89
CA PRO A 175 13.26 9.56 -11.46
C PRO A 175 12.72 8.48 -10.49
N LEU A 176 13.04 8.57 -9.19
CA LEU A 176 12.53 7.65 -8.16
C LEU A 176 11.02 7.80 -7.92
N LEU A 177 10.47 9.03 -8.00
CA LEU A 177 9.01 9.26 -7.96
C LEU A 177 8.31 8.45 -9.06
N TRP A 178 8.85 8.48 -10.28
CA TRP A 178 8.27 7.71 -11.38
C TRP A 178 8.35 6.21 -11.13
N CYS A 179 9.49 5.70 -10.64
CA CYS A 179 9.62 4.29 -10.24
C CYS A 179 8.60 3.90 -9.16
N ALA A 180 8.34 4.77 -8.19
CA ALA A 180 7.36 4.53 -7.14
C ALA A 180 5.92 4.46 -7.68
N ASN A 181 5.54 5.38 -8.57
CA ASN A 181 4.22 5.35 -9.22
C ASN A 181 4.05 4.09 -10.08
N ILE A 182 5.05 3.74 -10.89
CA ILE A 182 5.03 2.52 -11.71
C ILE A 182 4.86 1.28 -10.83
N LEU A 183 5.62 1.18 -9.74
CA LEU A 183 5.50 0.05 -8.81
C LEU A 183 4.10 0.02 -8.16
N GLY A 184 3.55 1.16 -7.78
CA GLY A 184 2.20 1.26 -7.21
C GLY A 184 1.15 0.62 -8.13
N TYR A 185 1.09 1.06 -9.40
CA TYR A 185 0.17 0.46 -10.38
C TYR A 185 0.52 -1.00 -10.70
N ALA A 186 1.79 -1.38 -10.75
CA ALA A 186 2.20 -2.76 -10.99
C ALA A 186 1.71 -3.69 -9.87
N VAL A 187 1.86 -3.30 -8.61
CA VAL A 187 1.42 -4.07 -7.44
C VAL A 187 -0.11 -4.12 -7.37
N SER A 188 -0.82 -3.01 -7.62
CA SER A 188 -2.29 -3.02 -7.69
C SER A 188 -2.80 -3.94 -8.79
N THR A 189 -2.18 -3.89 -9.97
CA THR A 189 -2.51 -4.77 -11.10
C THR A 189 -2.23 -6.24 -10.75
N PHE A 190 -1.10 -6.53 -10.13
CA PHE A 190 -0.78 -7.88 -9.64
C PHE A 190 -1.80 -8.37 -8.61
N ALA A 191 -2.16 -7.54 -7.62
CA ALA A 191 -3.14 -7.89 -6.59
C ALA A 191 -4.52 -8.16 -7.20
N MET A 192 -4.93 -7.34 -8.17
CA MET A 192 -6.16 -7.52 -8.94
C MET A 192 -6.17 -8.87 -9.67
N ILE A 193 -5.13 -9.14 -10.47
CA ILE A 193 -4.99 -10.40 -11.22
C ILE A 193 -4.98 -11.60 -10.28
N LYS A 194 -4.20 -11.53 -9.19
CA LYS A 194 -4.13 -12.57 -8.18
C LYS A 194 -5.50 -12.82 -7.55
N GLY A 195 -6.25 -11.77 -7.21
CA GLY A 195 -7.59 -11.89 -6.64
C GLY A 195 -8.56 -12.62 -7.57
N TYR A 196 -8.55 -12.29 -8.86
CA TYR A 196 -9.47 -12.88 -9.83
C TYR A 196 -9.08 -14.29 -10.29
N LEU A 197 -7.78 -14.57 -10.44
CA LEU A 197 -7.30 -15.81 -11.06
C LEU A 197 -6.78 -16.85 -10.07
N PHE A 198 -6.11 -16.40 -9.00
CA PHE A 198 -5.43 -17.26 -8.03
C PHE A 198 -5.64 -16.78 -6.59
N PRO A 199 -6.91 -16.69 -6.13
CA PRO A 199 -7.20 -16.23 -4.78
C PRO A 199 -6.66 -17.23 -3.75
N THR A 200 -6.02 -16.73 -2.71
CA THR A 200 -5.55 -17.58 -1.60
C THR A 200 -6.73 -18.04 -0.74
N SER A 201 -7.75 -17.19 -0.58
CA SER A 201 -9.03 -17.50 0.05
C SER A 201 -10.12 -16.88 -0.82
N ALA A 202 -10.82 -17.71 -1.61
CA ALA A 202 -11.87 -17.24 -2.51
C ALA A 202 -13.08 -16.67 -1.74
N GLU A 203 -13.32 -17.17 -0.54
CA GLU A 203 -14.40 -16.70 0.35
C GLU A 203 -14.13 -15.30 0.91
N ASP A 204 -12.86 -14.87 0.96
CA ASP A 204 -12.49 -13.52 1.40
C ASP A 204 -12.36 -12.51 0.25
N CYS A 205 -12.47 -12.96 -1.01
CA CYS A 205 -12.41 -12.07 -2.17
C CYS A 205 -13.70 -11.24 -2.30
N LYS A 206 -13.53 -9.94 -2.58
CA LYS A 206 -14.64 -8.99 -2.70
C LYS A 206 -14.58 -8.25 -4.02
N PHE A 207 -15.56 -8.53 -4.87
CA PHE A 207 -15.73 -7.87 -6.15
C PHE A 207 -17.10 -7.21 -6.20
N THR A 208 -17.14 -5.92 -6.52
CA THR A 208 -18.39 -5.15 -6.61
C THR A 208 -19.02 -5.16 -8.01
N GLY A 209 -18.49 -5.96 -8.94
CA GLY A 209 -18.86 -5.92 -10.36
C GLY A 209 -18.32 -4.71 -11.14
N ASN A 210 -17.77 -3.69 -10.46
CA ASN A 210 -17.13 -2.54 -11.09
C ASN A 210 -15.59 -2.68 -11.07
N PHE A 211 -14.98 -2.72 -12.25
CA PHE A 211 -13.53 -2.90 -12.40
C PHE A 211 -12.72 -1.79 -11.71
N PHE A 212 -13.05 -0.52 -12.01
CA PHE A 212 -12.30 0.63 -11.47
C PHE A 212 -12.44 0.76 -9.96
N TYR A 213 -13.59 0.38 -9.40
CA TYR A 213 -13.77 0.37 -7.94
C TYR A 213 -12.97 -0.75 -7.27
N ASN A 214 -12.79 -1.89 -7.94
CA ASN A 214 -11.99 -2.99 -7.40
C ASN A 214 -10.48 -2.74 -7.54
N TYR A 215 -10.06 -1.88 -8.47
CA TYR A 215 -8.65 -1.55 -8.78
C TYR A 215 -8.08 -0.51 -7.82
#